data_AF-A0A177P0S7-F1
#
_entry.id   AF-A0A177P0S7-F1
#
_cell.length_a   1.000
_cell.length_b   1.000
_cell.length_c   1.000
_cell.angle_alpha   90.00
_cell.angle_beta   90.00
_cell.angle_gamma   90.00
#
_symmetry.space_group_name_H-M   'P 1'
#
loop_
_entity.id
_entity.type
_entity.pdbx_description
1 polymer ?
#
loop_
_entity_poly.entity_id
_entity_poly.type
_entity_poly.pdbx_seq_one_letter_code
_entity_poly.pdbx_strand_id
1 'polypeptide(L)'
;MVCPLAATHQSALDSLCETLLDLLDLLDLLDLLDLLALAEIRPNAIQSSRSQAVTLLEIRRHVERRLADPALNASGIAQAVGPSPHYINALFEQEQQSLMRYVLQRGLERCHQAIAQRQTAGLTISRIAFRGSFNDLAHFSRVFKKQYGVSLSALKLAE
;
A
#
# COMPACT_ATOMS: atom_id res chain seq x y z
N MET A 1 -8.96 32.07 -11.71
CA MET A 1 -9.09 31.18 -12.87
C MET A 1 -8.10 30.03 -12.68
N VAL A 2 -8.55 28.94 -12.05
CA VAL A 2 -7.69 27.76 -11.79
C VAL A 2 -7.88 26.80 -12.95
N CYS A 3 -6.80 26.45 -13.62
CA CYS A 3 -6.79 25.60 -14.81
C CYS A 3 -7.48 24.25 -14.54
N PRO A 4 -8.56 23.90 -15.26
CA PRO A 4 -9.24 22.59 -15.13
C PRO A 4 -8.35 21.41 -15.52
N LEU A 5 -7.24 21.69 -16.20
CA LEU A 5 -6.35 20.70 -16.81
C LEU A 5 -5.56 19.86 -15.79
N ALA A 6 -5.33 20.37 -14.58
CA ALA A 6 -4.55 19.67 -13.54
C ALA A 6 -5.38 18.58 -12.82
N ALA A 7 -6.68 18.78 -12.66
CA ALA A 7 -7.58 17.82 -12.02
C ALA A 7 -7.81 16.57 -12.89
N THR A 8 -7.91 16.75 -14.21
CA THR A 8 -7.99 15.67 -15.19
C THR A 8 -6.72 14.83 -15.20
N HIS A 9 -5.55 15.48 -15.10
CA HIS A 9 -4.26 14.81 -15.10
C HIS A 9 -4.03 13.96 -13.83
N GLN A 10 -4.54 14.37 -12.67
CA GLN A 10 -4.45 13.61 -11.41
C GLN A 10 -5.39 12.41 -11.38
N SER A 11 -6.64 12.57 -11.86
CA SER A 11 -7.55 11.42 -12.01
C SER A 11 -6.99 10.37 -12.97
N ALA A 12 -6.26 10.82 -14.00
CA ALA A 12 -5.59 9.94 -14.95
C ALA A 12 -4.39 9.23 -14.29
N LEU A 13 -3.63 9.90 -13.42
CA LEU A 13 -2.51 9.28 -12.69
C LEU A 13 -2.98 8.32 -11.58
N ASP A 14 -4.08 8.62 -10.90
CA ASP A 14 -4.72 7.71 -9.94
C ASP A 14 -5.29 6.50 -10.68
N SER A 15 -5.93 6.72 -11.83
CA SER A 15 -6.37 5.63 -12.72
C SER A 15 -5.20 4.83 -13.30
N LEU A 16 -4.05 5.48 -13.56
CA LEU A 16 -2.81 4.82 -13.97
C LEU A 16 -2.18 4.03 -12.83
N CYS A 17 -2.28 4.49 -11.57
CA CYS A 17 -1.83 3.71 -10.42
C CYS A 17 -2.73 2.52 -10.16
N GLU A 18 -4.05 2.68 -10.23
CA GLU A 18 -5.01 1.56 -10.14
C GLU A 18 -4.79 0.58 -11.29
N THR A 19 -4.62 1.05 -12.54
CA THR A 19 -4.29 0.15 -13.66
C THR A 19 -2.88 -0.43 -13.59
N LEU A 20 -1.89 0.26 -13.01
CA LEU A 20 -0.56 -0.33 -12.76
C LEU A 20 -0.61 -1.37 -11.64
N LEU A 21 -1.45 -1.18 -10.63
CA LEU A 21 -1.76 -2.19 -9.61
C LEU A 21 -2.50 -3.37 -10.25
N ASP A 22 -3.49 -3.13 -11.11
CA ASP A 22 -4.17 -4.18 -11.89
C ASP A 22 -3.20 -4.88 -12.88
N LEU A 23 -2.19 -4.19 -13.40
CA LEU A 23 -1.15 -4.76 -14.27
C LEU A 23 -0.09 -5.53 -13.47
N LEU A 24 0.23 -5.10 -12.26
CA LEU A 24 1.02 -5.85 -11.29
C LEU A 24 0.28 -7.12 -10.85
N ASP A 25 -1.04 -7.04 -10.62
CA ASP A 25 -1.93 -8.19 -10.39
C ASP A 25 -1.92 -9.16 -11.60
N LEU A 26 -1.75 -8.65 -12.82
CA LEU A 26 -1.58 -9.44 -14.06
C LEU A 26 -0.18 -10.05 -14.19
N LEU A 27 0.84 -9.42 -13.62
CA LEU A 27 2.21 -9.94 -13.57
C LEU A 27 2.29 -11.15 -12.62
N ASP A 28 1.63 -11.06 -11.46
CA ASP A 28 1.44 -12.18 -10.53
C ASP A 28 0.65 -13.34 -11.20
N LEU A 29 -0.23 -13.01 -12.14
CA LEU A 29 -0.97 -13.99 -12.97
C LEU A 29 -0.10 -14.57 -14.10
N LEU A 30 0.97 -13.87 -14.51
CA LEU A 30 1.96 -14.37 -15.47
C LEU A 30 2.89 -15.40 -14.80
N ASP A 31 3.33 -15.14 -13.56
CA ASP A 31 4.05 -16.11 -12.74
C ASP A 31 3.23 -17.40 -12.53
N LEU A 32 1.90 -17.24 -12.43
CA LEU A 32 0.95 -18.35 -12.37
C LEU A 32 0.86 -19.14 -13.69
N LEU A 33 1.02 -18.46 -14.83
CA LEU A 33 1.03 -19.06 -16.17
C LEU A 33 2.34 -19.84 -16.43
N ASP A 34 3.48 -19.30 -16.01
CA ASP A 34 4.79 -19.97 -16.05
C ASP A 34 4.81 -21.20 -15.12
N LEU A 35 4.20 -21.11 -13.94
CA LEU A 35 4.02 -22.27 -13.05
C LEU A 35 3.13 -23.37 -13.66
N LEU A 36 2.09 -22.98 -14.42
CA LEU A 36 1.20 -23.91 -15.13
C LEU A 36 1.92 -24.61 -16.30
N ALA A 37 2.79 -23.89 -17.02
CA ALA A 37 3.65 -24.46 -18.05
C ALA A 37 4.68 -25.45 -17.47
N LEU A 38 5.09 -25.27 -16.21
CA LEU A 38 6.00 -26.16 -15.47
C LEU A 38 5.29 -27.30 -14.71
N ALA A 39 3.96 -27.35 -14.69
CA ALA A 39 3.17 -28.27 -13.87
C ALA A 39 3.21 -29.74 -14.29
N GLU A 40 3.93 -30.10 -15.35
CA GLU A 40 4.21 -31.50 -15.67
C GLU A 40 5.07 -32.21 -14.61
N ILE A 41 5.68 -31.48 -13.66
CA ILE A 41 6.74 -32.04 -12.80
C ILE A 41 6.33 -32.17 -11.31
N ARG A 42 5.49 -31.30 -10.71
CA ARG A 42 5.00 -31.42 -9.30
C ARG A 42 3.69 -30.65 -8.99
N PRO A 43 2.50 -31.29 -9.00
CA PRO A 43 1.21 -30.58 -8.87
C PRO A 43 0.91 -29.96 -7.50
N ASN A 44 1.32 -30.59 -6.38
CA ASN A 44 0.94 -30.12 -5.03
C ASN A 44 1.66 -28.84 -4.56
N ALA A 45 2.95 -28.67 -4.90
CA ALA A 45 3.70 -27.48 -4.52
C ALA A 45 3.16 -26.23 -5.24
N ILE A 46 2.84 -26.38 -6.52
CA ILE A 46 2.28 -25.33 -7.40
C ILE A 46 0.91 -24.85 -6.89
N GLN A 47 0.03 -25.78 -6.45
CA GLN A 47 -1.26 -25.41 -5.87
C GLN A 47 -1.11 -24.61 -4.57
N SER A 48 -0.16 -24.98 -3.70
CA SER A 48 0.09 -24.25 -2.45
C SER A 48 0.63 -22.84 -2.69
N SER A 49 1.58 -22.66 -3.62
CA SER A 49 2.11 -21.34 -3.97
C SER A 49 1.06 -20.45 -4.62
N ARG A 50 0.22 -21.02 -5.50
CA ARG A 50 -0.92 -20.32 -6.10
C ARG A 50 -1.92 -19.83 -5.04
N SER A 51 -2.25 -20.67 -4.07
CA SER A 51 -3.14 -20.27 -2.97
C SER A 51 -2.54 -19.15 -2.11
N GLN A 52 -1.22 -19.16 -1.90
CA GLN A 52 -0.51 -18.13 -1.15
C GLN A 52 -0.52 -16.78 -1.89
N ALA A 53 -0.25 -16.77 -3.20
CA ALA A 53 -0.26 -15.56 -4.03
C ALA A 53 -1.65 -14.91 -4.06
N VAL A 54 -2.71 -15.70 -4.28
CA VAL A 54 -4.10 -15.20 -4.24
C VAL A 54 -4.43 -14.61 -2.87
N THR A 55 -4.01 -15.27 -1.79
CA THR A 55 -4.24 -14.77 -0.42
C THR A 55 -3.50 -13.45 -0.17
N LEU A 56 -2.24 -13.33 -0.60
CA LEU A 56 -1.48 -12.09 -0.51
C LEU A 56 -2.17 -10.95 -1.26
N LEU A 57 -2.67 -11.21 -2.47
CA LEU A 57 -3.41 -10.24 -3.25
C LEU A 57 -4.67 -9.74 -2.53
N GLU A 58 -5.45 -10.65 -1.95
CA GLU A 58 -6.64 -10.29 -1.17
C GLU A 58 -6.30 -9.42 0.05
N ILE A 59 -5.21 -9.76 0.74
CA ILE A 59 -4.72 -8.97 1.88
C ILE A 59 -4.31 -7.57 1.42
N ARG A 60 -3.51 -7.44 0.36
CA ARG A 60 -3.08 -6.15 -0.19
C ARG A 60 -4.27 -5.30 -0.59
N ARG A 61 -5.22 -5.86 -1.33
CA ARG A 61 -6.46 -5.16 -1.72
C ARG A 61 -7.28 -4.73 -0.51
N HIS A 62 -7.34 -5.53 0.54
CA HIS A 62 -8.01 -5.13 1.78
C HIS A 62 -7.30 -3.95 2.46
N VAL A 63 -5.97 -4.01 2.53
CA VAL A 63 -5.13 -2.94 3.09
C VAL A 63 -5.33 -1.64 2.33
N GLU A 64 -5.25 -1.62 1.00
CA GLU A 64 -5.42 -0.40 0.20
C GLU A 64 -6.80 0.24 0.40
N ARG A 65 -7.86 -0.58 0.44
CA ARG A 65 -9.24 -0.10 0.69
C ARG A 65 -9.42 0.52 2.09
N ARG A 66 -8.64 0.06 3.07
CA ARG A 66 -8.73 0.51 4.47
C ARG A 66 -7.57 1.39 4.89
N LEU A 67 -6.70 1.81 3.97
CA LEU A 67 -5.48 2.52 4.30
C LEU A 67 -5.73 3.90 4.94
N ALA A 68 -6.88 4.52 4.70
CA ALA A 68 -7.26 5.76 5.38
C ALA A 68 -7.80 5.56 6.81
N ASP A 69 -8.04 4.31 7.22
CA ASP A 69 -8.54 3.97 8.55
C ASP A 69 -7.37 3.83 9.55
N PRO A 70 -7.21 4.75 10.50
CA PRO A 70 -6.14 4.66 11.49
C PRO A 70 -6.34 3.52 12.51
N ALA A 71 -7.50 2.88 12.56
CA ALA A 71 -7.75 1.70 13.37
C ALA A 71 -7.35 0.38 12.68
N LEU A 72 -6.90 0.44 11.42
CA LEU A 72 -6.44 -0.72 10.66
C LEU A 72 -5.29 -1.42 11.39
N ASN A 73 -5.51 -2.70 11.72
CA ASN A 73 -4.55 -3.53 12.45
C ASN A 73 -4.59 -4.97 11.94
N ALA A 74 -3.57 -5.75 12.30
CA ALA A 74 -3.41 -7.12 11.83
C ALA A 74 -4.61 -8.04 12.17
N SER A 75 -5.25 -7.84 13.32
CA SER A 75 -6.42 -8.62 13.72
C SER A 75 -7.63 -8.31 12.84
N GLY A 76 -7.88 -7.03 12.55
CA GLY A 76 -8.95 -6.60 11.64
C GLY A 76 -8.75 -7.10 10.22
N ILE A 77 -7.50 -7.09 9.73
CA ILE A 77 -7.14 -7.63 8.41
C ILE A 77 -7.40 -9.14 8.37
N ALA A 78 -6.93 -9.88 9.37
CA ALA A 78 -7.16 -11.32 9.49
C ALA A 78 -8.65 -11.68 9.55
N GLN A 79 -9.44 -10.92 10.32
CA GLN A 79 -10.88 -11.13 10.42
C GLN A 79 -11.60 -10.91 9.08
N ALA A 80 -11.13 -9.93 8.29
CA ALA A 80 -11.77 -9.59 7.02
C ALA A 80 -11.39 -10.52 5.87
N VAL A 81 -10.15 -11.02 5.84
CA VAL A 81 -9.66 -11.89 4.75
C VAL A 81 -9.87 -13.37 5.10
N GLY A 82 -9.88 -13.74 6.38
CA GLY A 82 -10.11 -15.10 6.87
C GLY A 82 -8.89 -15.80 7.48
N PRO A 83 -7.69 -15.75 6.87
CA PRO A 83 -6.52 -16.41 7.42
C PRO A 83 -6.07 -15.83 8.77
N SER A 84 -5.42 -16.66 9.59
CA SER A 84 -4.95 -16.24 10.91
C SER A 84 -3.84 -15.19 10.81
N PRO A 85 -3.67 -14.29 11.81
CA PRO A 85 -2.58 -13.33 11.83
C PRO A 85 -1.19 -13.97 11.70
N HIS A 86 -1.02 -15.19 12.23
CA HIS A 86 0.22 -15.95 12.11
C HIS A 86 0.49 -16.36 10.67
N TYR A 87 -0.51 -16.92 9.98
CA TYR A 87 -0.38 -17.29 8.57
C TYR A 87 -0.12 -16.07 7.69
N ILE A 88 -0.83 -14.96 7.92
CA ILE A 88 -0.61 -13.72 7.17
C ILE A 88 0.83 -13.23 7.35
N ASN A 89 1.35 -13.17 8.58
CA ASN A 89 2.74 -12.76 8.77
C ASN A 89 3.73 -13.74 8.14
N ALA A 90 3.47 -15.05 8.16
CA ALA A 90 4.32 -16.02 7.48
C ALA A 90 4.36 -15.79 5.95
N LEU A 91 3.25 -15.36 5.34
CA LEU A 91 3.25 -14.96 3.92
C LEU A 91 4.11 -13.71 3.68
N PHE A 92 3.98 -12.69 4.52
CA PHE A 92 4.78 -11.46 4.39
C PHE A 92 6.26 -11.68 4.73
N GLU A 93 6.59 -12.65 5.59
CA GLU A 93 7.97 -13.03 5.93
C GLU A 93 8.73 -13.59 4.72
N GLN A 94 8.04 -14.25 3.78
CA GLN A 94 8.63 -14.67 2.50
C GLN A 94 9.12 -13.46 1.67
N GLU A 95 8.50 -12.30 1.86
CA GLU A 95 8.89 -11.02 1.28
C GLU A 95 9.80 -10.17 2.19
N GLN A 96 10.31 -10.78 3.28
CA GLN A 96 11.20 -10.13 4.26
C GLN A 96 10.57 -8.90 4.93
N GLN A 97 9.24 -8.86 5.04
CA GLN A 97 8.52 -7.79 5.73
C GLN A 97 7.44 -8.36 6.65
N SER A 98 6.90 -7.53 7.54
CA SER A 98 5.69 -7.88 8.29
C SER A 98 4.48 -7.17 7.70
N LEU A 99 3.28 -7.71 7.93
CA LEU A 99 2.04 -7.09 7.48
C LEU A 99 1.93 -5.62 7.91
N MET A 100 2.22 -5.33 9.18
CA MET A 100 2.10 -3.97 9.70
C MET A 100 3.20 -3.04 9.18
N ARG A 101 4.37 -3.58 8.81
CA ARG A 101 5.41 -2.81 8.13
C ARG A 101 4.99 -2.45 6.70
N TYR A 102 4.34 -3.37 6.00
CA TYR A 102 3.73 -3.10 4.69
C TYR A 102 2.67 -1.99 4.79
N VAL A 103 1.71 -2.11 5.70
CA VAL A 103 0.67 -1.08 5.94
C VAL A 103 1.30 0.28 6.22
N LEU A 104 2.32 0.33 7.09
CA LEU A 104 3.04 1.55 7.40
C LEU A 104 3.70 2.18 6.17
N GLN A 105 4.36 1.37 5.34
CA GLN A 105 5.02 1.85 4.12
C GLN A 105 4.00 2.44 3.14
N ARG A 106 2.87 1.75 2.92
CA ARG A 106 1.80 2.23 2.04
C ARG A 106 1.19 3.55 2.55
N GLY A 107 0.96 3.66 3.86
CA GLY A 107 0.50 4.91 4.48
C GLY A 107 1.48 6.07 4.29
N LEU A 108 2.79 5.82 4.40
CA LEU A 108 3.84 6.81 4.12
C LEU A 108 3.85 7.26 2.66
N GLU A 109 3.76 6.31 1.73
CA GLU A 109 3.73 6.58 0.29
C GLU A 109 2.55 7.47 -0.08
N ARG A 110 1.36 7.16 0.45
CA ARG A 110 0.15 7.97 0.26
C ARG A 110 0.31 9.39 0.82
N CYS A 111 0.88 9.53 2.01
CA CYS A 111 1.16 10.85 2.59
C CYS A 111 2.17 11.64 1.76
N HIS A 112 3.24 10.98 1.30
CA HIS A 112 4.27 11.60 0.48
C HIS A 112 3.69 12.12 -0.85
N GLN A 113 2.84 11.34 -1.51
CA GLN A 113 2.13 11.76 -2.72
C GLN A 113 1.21 12.95 -2.46
N ALA A 114 0.41 12.92 -1.38
CA ALA A 114 -0.49 14.02 -1.02
C ALA A 114 0.28 15.34 -0.77
N ILE A 115 1.47 15.25 -0.17
CA ILE A 115 2.36 16.38 0.06
C ILE A 115 2.97 16.86 -1.28
N ALA A 116 3.50 15.96 -2.10
CA ALA A 116 4.15 16.29 -3.37
C ALA A 116 3.19 16.96 -4.37
N GLN A 117 1.92 16.53 -4.38
CA GLN A 117 0.89 17.06 -5.28
C GLN A 117 0.33 18.42 -4.85
N ARG A 118 0.86 19.04 -3.78
CA ARG A 118 0.34 20.29 -3.21
C ARG A 118 -1.17 20.28 -2.99
N GLN A 119 -1.76 19.10 -2.74
CA GLN A 119 -3.12 19.00 -2.22
C GLN A 119 -3.25 19.63 -0.82
N THR A 120 -2.14 20.13 -0.27
CA THR A 120 -2.00 20.93 0.94
C THR A 120 -2.66 22.30 0.89
N ALA A 121 -3.26 22.75 -0.22
CA ALA A 121 -4.00 24.01 -0.27
C ALA A 121 -5.16 24.02 0.76
N GLY A 122 -4.85 24.38 2.01
CA GLY A 122 -5.72 24.32 3.19
C GLY A 122 -5.62 23.07 4.08
N LEU A 123 -4.84 22.04 3.74
CA LEU A 123 -4.69 20.81 4.55
C LEU A 123 -3.42 20.84 5.40
N THR A 124 -3.58 20.77 6.72
CA THR A 124 -2.43 20.69 7.63
C THR A 124 -1.74 19.32 7.52
N ILE A 125 -0.43 19.29 7.77
CA ILE A 125 0.37 18.04 7.81
C ILE A 125 -0.25 17.00 8.76
N SER A 126 -0.83 17.47 9.87
CA SER A 126 -1.57 16.60 10.80
C SER A 126 -2.75 15.91 10.13
N ARG A 127 -3.52 16.63 9.31
CA ARG A 127 -4.67 16.07 8.59
C ARG A 127 -4.25 15.12 7.47
N ILE A 128 -3.09 15.34 6.85
CA ILE A 128 -2.50 14.39 5.89
C ILE A 128 -2.08 13.11 6.61
N ALA A 129 -1.38 13.21 7.74
CA ALA A 129 -0.99 12.07 8.54
C ALA A 129 -2.20 11.22 8.97
N PHE A 130 -3.25 11.85 9.50
CA PHE A 130 -4.48 11.14 9.88
C PHE A 130 -5.18 10.45 8.71
N ARG A 131 -5.13 11.03 7.50
CA ARG A 131 -5.67 10.41 6.28
C ARG A 131 -4.83 9.26 5.73
N GLY A 132 -3.57 9.15 6.15
CA GLY A 132 -2.62 8.14 5.67
C GLY A 132 -2.26 7.10 6.73
N SER A 133 -3.23 6.71 7.57
CA SER A 133 -3.11 5.66 8.61
C SER A 133 -2.39 6.06 9.92
N PHE A 134 -2.01 7.32 10.14
CA PHE A 134 -1.26 7.71 11.35
C PHE A 134 -2.14 8.32 12.43
N ASN A 135 -2.05 7.79 13.66
CA ASN A 135 -2.71 8.36 14.85
C ASN A 135 -1.87 9.41 15.59
N ASP A 136 -0.56 9.44 15.35
CA ASP A 136 0.38 10.33 16.03
C ASP A 136 1.31 11.02 15.03
N LEU A 137 1.30 12.35 15.07
CA LEU A 137 2.12 13.21 14.23
C LEU A 137 3.62 13.09 14.57
N ALA A 138 3.99 12.86 15.82
CA ALA A 138 5.38 12.70 16.22
C ALA A 138 5.95 11.38 15.68
N HIS A 139 5.19 10.29 15.81
CA HIS A 139 5.51 9.02 15.17
C HIS A 139 5.61 9.15 13.64
N PHE A 140 4.60 9.75 13.00
CA PHE A 140 4.61 10.01 11.55
C PHE A 140 5.86 10.77 11.11
N SER A 141 6.19 11.90 11.76
CA SER A 141 7.33 12.74 11.42
C SER A 141 8.66 11.97 11.49
N ARG A 142 8.86 11.16 12.54
CA ARG A 142 10.07 10.35 12.71
C ARG A 142 10.20 9.31 11.60
N VAL A 143 9.14 8.57 11.33
CA VAL A 143 9.16 7.51 10.32
C VAL A 143 9.25 8.10 8.91
N PHE A 144 8.55 9.20 8.61
CA PHE A 144 8.62 9.90 7.33
C PHE A 144 10.04 10.41 7.05
N LYS A 145 10.68 11.08 8.02
CA LYS A 145 12.05 11.54 7.89
C LYS A 145 13.03 10.37 7.71
N LYS A 146 12.81 9.26 8.43
CA LYS A 146 13.64 8.06 8.29
C LYS A 146 13.54 7.46 6.88
N GLN A 147 12.35 7.45 6.29
CA GLN A 147 12.11 6.84 4.97
C GLN A 147 12.56 7.76 3.81
N TYR A 148 12.26 9.06 3.88
CA TYR A 148 12.46 9.98 2.75
C TYR A 148 13.61 10.97 2.94
N GLY A 149 14.27 10.98 4.10
CA GLY A 149 15.39 11.90 4.39
C GLY A 149 14.99 13.37 4.57
N VAL A 150 13.74 13.75 4.25
CA VAL A 150 13.23 15.12 4.33
C VAL A 150 12.37 15.30 5.58
N SER A 151 12.59 16.40 6.30
CA SER A 151 11.73 16.80 7.42
C SER A 151 10.43 17.41 6.92
N LEU A 152 9.30 17.06 7.54
CA LEU A 152 8.00 17.69 7.29
C LEU A 152 8.04 19.22 7.49
N SER A 153 8.94 19.73 8.33
CA SER A 153 9.13 21.17 8.52
C SER A 153 9.81 21.84 7.32
N ALA A 154 10.70 21.13 6.61
CA ALA A 154 11.36 21.64 5.42
C ALA A 154 10.36 21.76 4.24
N LEU A 155 9.34 20.89 4.21
CA LEU A 155 8.25 20.94 3.24
C LEU A 155 7.34 22.16 3.43
N LYS A 156 7.27 22.76 4.64
CA LYS A 156 6.53 24.00 4.92
C LYS A 156 7.26 25.27 4.46
N LEU A 157 8.59 25.24 4.33
CA LEU A 157 9.42 26.41 4.00
C LEU A 157 9.49 26.70 2.50
N ALA A 158 8.84 25.88 1.67
CA ALA A 158 8.72 26.07 0.23
C ALA A 158 7.35 26.67 -0.18
N GLU A 159 6.58 27.20 0.80
CA GLU A 159 5.33 27.95 0.60
C GLU A 159 5.58 29.43 0.29
#